data_AF-A0A2X3EPK3-F1
#
_entry.id   AF-A0A2X3EPK3-F1
#
_cell.length_a   1.000
_cell.length_b   1.000
_cell.length_c   1.000
_cell.angle_alpha   90.00
_cell.angle_beta   90.00
_cell.angle_gamma   90.00
#
_symmetry.space_group_name_H-M   'P 1'
#
loop_
_entity.id
_entity.type
_entity.pdbx_description
1 polymer ?
#
loop_
_entity_poly.entity_id
_entity_poly.type
_entity_poly.pdbx_seq_one_letter_code
_entity_poly.pdbx_strand_id
1 'polypeptide(L)'
;MEKDAEGNITTIFCTYDADTLSKDPADGRKVKGVIHWVSAAHALPVEIRLYDRLFSVPNPGAADDFLAVINPESLVNQTGVRGAEPGAGRSR
;
A
#
# COMPACT_ATOMS: atom_id res chain seq x y z
N MET A 1 3.00 3.86 20.98
CA MET A 1 2.41 4.46 19.75
C MET A 1 2.09 5.90 20.06
N GLU A 2 2.18 6.77 19.07
CA GLU A 2 1.85 8.20 19.18
C GLU A 2 0.65 8.53 18.31
N LYS A 3 -0.08 9.57 18.73
CA LYS A 3 -1.25 10.10 18.03
C LYS A 3 -1.23 11.63 18.02
N ASP A 4 -1.86 12.24 17.03
CA ASP A 4 -2.09 13.68 16.97
C ASP A 4 -3.30 14.12 17.85
N ALA A 5 -3.65 15.41 17.78
CA ALA A 5 -4.75 15.99 18.56
C ALA A 5 -6.12 15.47 18.14
N GLU A 6 -6.27 15.08 16.87
CA GLU A 6 -7.49 14.49 16.29
C GLU A 6 -7.58 12.98 16.53
N GLY A 7 -6.52 12.36 17.06
CA GLY A 7 -6.46 10.94 17.42
C GLY A 7 -5.95 10.02 16.30
N ASN A 8 -5.44 10.56 15.19
CA ASN A 8 -4.81 9.78 14.13
C ASN A 8 -3.44 9.26 14.57
N ILE A 9 -3.07 8.05 14.15
CA ILE A 9 -1.80 7.43 14.53
C ILE A 9 -0.66 8.04 13.71
N THR A 10 0.38 8.53 14.38
CA THR A 10 1.54 9.18 13.75
C THR A 10 2.80 8.32 13.78
N THR A 11 2.99 7.50 14.83
CA THR A 11 4.18 6.63 14.96
C THR A 11 3.86 5.36 15.74
N ILE A 12 4.41 4.24 15.25
CA ILE A 12 4.34 2.94 15.91
C ILE A 12 5.75 2.54 16.33
N PHE A 13 5.94 2.32 17.63
CA PHE A 13 7.20 1.82 18.18
C PHE A 13 7.13 0.29 18.28
N CYS A 14 8.12 -0.39 17.71
CA CYS A 14 8.22 -1.83 17.67
C CYS A 14 9.62 -2.30 18.07
N THR A 15 9.72 -3.53 18.54
CA THR A 15 10.99 -4.27 18.68
C THR A 15 11.00 -5.42 17.68
N TYR A 16 12.18 -5.84 17.23
CA TYR A 16 12.34 -6.99 16.35
C TYR A 16 13.13 -8.11 17.05
N ASP A 17 12.98 -9.33 16.55
CA ASP A 17 13.71 -10.51 17.00
C ASP A 17 14.80 -10.85 15.97
N ALA A 18 16.06 -10.71 16.35
CA ALA A 18 17.20 -10.86 15.44
C ALA A 18 17.37 -12.30 14.94
N ASP A 19 16.84 -13.29 15.65
CA ASP A 19 17.01 -14.71 15.33
C ASP A 19 15.93 -15.24 14.38
N THR A 20 14.94 -14.41 14.02
CA THR A 20 13.82 -14.77 13.13
C THR A 20 14.07 -14.52 11.65
N LEU A 21 15.27 -14.05 11.28
CA LEU A 21 15.60 -13.87 9.87
C LEU A 21 15.63 -15.23 9.17
N SER A 22 14.67 -15.45 8.27
CA SER A 22 14.46 -16.70 7.52
C SER A 22 14.22 -17.93 8.40
N LYS A 23 13.75 -17.74 9.64
CA LYS A 23 13.51 -18.81 10.62
C LYS A 23 12.25 -18.54 11.42
N ASP A 24 11.66 -19.60 11.93
CA ASP A 24 10.60 -19.48 12.92
C ASP A 24 11.16 -18.99 14.27
N PRO A 25 10.35 -18.26 15.06
CA PRO A 25 10.72 -17.87 16.41
C PRO A 25 11.14 -19.08 17.27
N ALA A 26 12.27 -18.94 17.96
CA ALA A 26 12.81 -20.02 18.80
C ALA A 26 11.90 -20.40 19.98
N ASP A 27 11.04 -19.47 20.42
CA ASP A 27 10.04 -19.66 21.47
C ASP A 27 8.77 -20.40 20.98
N GLY A 28 8.72 -20.79 19.70
CA GLY A 28 7.63 -21.57 19.12
C GLY A 28 6.34 -20.78 18.89
N ARG A 29 6.36 -19.44 19.07
CA ARG A 29 5.17 -18.61 18.81
C ARG A 29 4.84 -18.63 17.31
N LYS A 30 3.54 -18.75 17.00
CA LYS A 30 3.06 -18.67 15.61
C LYS A 30 2.74 -17.23 15.23
N VAL A 31 3.45 -16.71 14.22
CA VAL A 31 3.16 -15.40 13.62
C VAL A 31 1.96 -15.56 12.68
N LYS A 32 0.93 -14.73 12.86
CA LYS A 32 -0.36 -14.86 12.14
C LYS A 32 -0.37 -14.24 10.74
N GLY A 33 0.60 -13.39 10.42
CA GLY A 33 0.65 -12.69 9.15
C GLY A 33 1.98 -11.99 8.93
N VAL A 34 2.25 -11.68 7.68
CA VAL A 34 3.45 -10.96 7.22
C VAL A 34 2.99 -9.71 6.50
N ILE A 35 3.66 -8.59 6.76
CA ILE A 35 3.42 -7.32 6.08
C ILE A 35 4.64 -6.92 5.27
N HIS A 36 4.42 -6.17 4.18
CA HIS A 36 5.49 -5.47 3.49
C HIS A 36 5.90 -4.22 4.26
N TRP A 37 7.15 -3.80 4.10
CA TRP A 37 7.69 -2.57 4.67
C TRP A 37 8.82 -2.06 3.77
N VAL A 38 9.18 -0.79 3.93
CA VAL A 38 10.37 -0.20 3.30
C VAL A 38 11.15 0.60 4.33
N SER A 39 12.47 0.68 4.18
CA SER A 39 13.31 1.51 5.05
C SER A 39 13.05 2.99 4.79
N ALA A 40 12.67 3.75 5.82
CA ALA A 40 12.43 5.18 5.70
C ALA A 40 13.65 5.96 5.17
N ALA A 41 14.87 5.50 5.51
CA ALA A 41 16.13 6.12 5.09
C ALA A 41 16.46 5.90 3.60
N HIS A 42 15.93 4.83 3.00
CA HIS A 42 16.23 4.45 1.61
C HIS A 42 15.02 4.54 0.67
N ALA A 43 13.83 4.78 1.22
CA ALA A 43 12.61 4.83 0.44
C ALA A 43 12.59 6.05 -0.49
N LEU A 44 12.25 5.79 -1.75
CA LEU A 44 12.09 6.82 -2.76
C LEU A 44 10.64 7.31 -2.79
N PRO A 45 10.41 8.62 -3.00
CA PRO A 45 9.07 9.13 -3.27
C PRO A 45 8.59 8.58 -4.61
N VAL A 46 7.38 8.05 -4.64
CA VAL A 46 6.76 7.55 -5.87
C VAL A 46 5.33 8.05 -6.00
N GLU A 47 4.88 8.15 -7.25
CA GLU A 47 3.47 8.30 -7.59
C GLU A 47 2.92 6.91 -7.90
N ILE A 48 1.89 6.49 -7.16
CA ILE A 48 1.20 5.22 -7.42
C ILE A 48 -0.14 5.54 -8.07
N ARG A 49 -0.35 5.00 -9.27
CA ARG A 49 -1.63 5.09 -10.00
C ARG A 49 -2.40 3.79 -9.81
N LEU A 50 -3.35 3.81 -8.89
CA LEU A 50 -4.22 2.67 -8.62
C LEU A 50 -5.35 2.68 -9.64
N TYR A 51 -5.34 1.71 -10.55
CA TYR A 51 -6.38 1.55 -11.54
C TYR A 51 -7.42 0.54 -11.08
N ASP A 52 -8.68 0.85 -11.36
CA ASP A 52 -9.80 -0.07 -11.26
C ASP A 52 -10.57 -0.10 -12.60
N ARG A 53 -11.66 -0.86 -12.67
CA ARG A 53 -12.55 -0.92 -13.82
C ARG A 53 -12.98 0.49 -14.23
N LEU A 54 -12.89 0.78 -15.53
CA LEU A 54 -13.28 2.07 -16.10
C LEU A 54 -14.77 2.37 -15.95
N PHE A 55 -15.60 1.34 -15.95
CA PHE A 55 -17.05 1.46 -15.81
C PHE A 55 -17.53 0.76 -14.55
N SER A 56 -18.55 1.34 -13.90
CA SER A 56 -19.14 0.82 -12.66
C SER A 56 -20.12 -0.33 -12.91
N VAL A 57 -20.49 -0.60 -14.17
CA VAL A 57 -21.45 -1.64 -14.57
C VAL A 57 -20.80 -2.69 -15.50
N PRO A 58 -21.27 -3.95 -15.48
CA PRO A 58 -20.72 -5.00 -16.34
C PRO A 58 -20.91 -4.80 -17.85
N ASN A 59 -22.00 -4.15 -18.28
CA ASN A 59 -22.29 -3.86 -19.68
C ASN A 59 -22.61 -2.36 -19.88
N PRO A 60 -21.59 -1.50 -20.02
CA PRO A 60 -21.79 -0.05 -20.18
C PRO A 60 -22.46 0.32 -21.52
N GLY A 61 -22.40 -0.55 -22.53
CA GLY A 61 -23.05 -0.30 -23.84
C GLY A 61 -24.57 -0.42 -23.83
N ALA A 62 -25.16 -0.95 -22.75
CA ALA A 62 -26.61 -0.98 -22.54
C ALA A 62 -27.12 0.23 -21.74
N ALA A 63 -26.24 1.11 -21.28
CA ALA A 63 -26.64 2.36 -20.63
C ALA A 63 -27.09 3.37 -21.68
N ASP A 64 -28.10 4.18 -21.34
CA ASP A 64 -28.58 5.27 -22.20
C ASP A 64 -27.48 6.31 -22.46
N ASP A 65 -26.68 6.59 -21.43
CA ASP A 65 -25.43 7.36 -21.52
C ASP A 65 -24.30 6.57 -20.84
N PHE A 66 -23.34 6.11 -21.63
CA PHE A 66 -22.22 5.32 -21.13
C PHE A 66 -21.23 6.17 -20.30
N LEU A 67 -21.20 7.50 -20.49
CA LEU A 67 -20.34 8.39 -19.69
C LEU A 67 -20.86 8.51 -18.25
N ALA A 68 -22.18 8.40 -18.06
CA ALA A 68 -22.80 8.41 -16.75
C ALA A 68 -22.44 7.18 -15.88
N VAL A 69 -21.95 6.11 -16.50
CA VAL A 69 -21.52 4.88 -15.81
C VAL A 69 -20.00 4.72 -15.75
N ILE A 70 -19.24 5.78 -16.00
CA ILE A 70 -17.80 5.81 -15.72
C ILE A 70 -17.60 5.68 -14.20
N ASN A 71 -16.68 4.80 -13.81
CA ASN A 71 -16.29 4.64 -12.42
C ASN A 71 -15.40 5.84 -12.01
N PRO A 72 -15.83 6.69 -11.07
CA PRO A 72 -15.00 7.81 -10.60
C PRO A 72 -13.72 7.35 -9.89
N GLU A 73 -13.67 6.10 -9.43
CA GLU A 73 -12.52 5.48 -8.78
C GLU A 73 -11.66 4.66 -9.76
N SER A 74 -11.92 4.73 -11.08
CA SER A 74 -11.14 4.00 -12.09
C SER A 74 -9.66 4.34 -12.08
N LEU A 75 -9.31 5.52 -11.57
CA LEU A 75 -7.94 5.97 -11.32
C LEU A 75 -7.89 6.76 -10.02
N VAL A 76 -7.11 6.25 -9.06
CA VAL A 76 -6.77 6.97 -7.83
C VAL A 76 -5.26 7.18 -7.80
N ASN A 77 -4.85 8.45 -7.79
CA ASN A 77 -3.44 8.82 -7.65
C ASN A 77 -3.08 8.92 -6.17
N GLN A 78 -2.09 8.14 -5.74
CA GLN A 78 -1.50 8.22 -4.41
C GLN A 78 -0.14 8.90 -4.52
N THR A 79 -0.05 10.13 -4.03
CA THR A 79 1.17 10.94 -3.99
C THR A 79 1.82 10.91 -2.61
N GLY A 80 3.16 10.92 -2.56
CA GLY A 80 3.89 11.02 -1.29
C GLY A 80 4.08 9.69 -0.55
N VAL A 81 3.77 8.56 -1.20
CA VAL A 81 4.07 7.25 -0.64
C VAL A 81 5.58 7.02 -0.75
N ARG A 82 6.23 6.80 0.39
CA ARG A 82 7.56 6.19 0.46
C ARG A 82 7.37 4.70 0.14
N GLY A 83 7.24 4.39 -1.14
CA GLY A 83 6.72 3.10 -1.61
C GLY A 83 7.72 2.22 -2.36
N ALA A 84 8.91 2.76 -2.67
CA ALA A 84 9.89 2.07 -3.48
C ALA A 84 11.23 1.94 -2.77
N GLU A 85 11.78 0.72 -2.77
CA GLU A 85 13.18 0.47 -2.42
C GLU A 85 14.10 0.93 -3.55
N PRO A 86 15.40 1.22 -3.28
CA PRO A 86 16.33 1.75 -4.28
C PRO A 86 16.44 0.93 -5.58
N GLY A 87 16.15 -0.38 -5.53
CA GLY A 87 16.16 -1.26 -6.70
C GLY A 87 15.04 -0.98 -7.72
N ALA A 88 13.93 -0.38 -7.31
CA ALA A 88 12.76 -0.15 -8.16
C ALA A 88 12.95 1.01 -9.16
N GLY A 89 13.96 1.87 -8.96
CA GLY A 89 14.28 2.98 -9.87
C GLY A 89 15.16 2.61 -11.07
N ARG A 90 15.60 1.35 -11.18
CA ARG A 90 16.38 0.89 -12.33
C ARG A 90 15.45 0.40 -13.43
N SER A 91 15.28 1.20 -14.48
CA SER A 91 14.79 0.68 -15.76
C SER A 91 15.70 -0.47 -16.19
N ARG A 92 15.10 -1.60 -16.58
CA ARG A 92 15.78 -2.54 -17.46
C ARG A 92 15.99 -1.92 -18.84
#